data_AF-A0A848VL99-F1
#
_entry.id   AF-A0A848VL99-F1
#
_cell.length_a   1.000
_cell.length_b   1.000
_cell.length_c   1.000
_cell.angle_alpha   90.00
_cell.angle_beta   90.00
_cell.angle_gamma   90.00
#
_symmetry.space_group_name_H-M   'P 1'
#
loop_
_entity.id
_entity.type
_entity.pdbx_description
1 polymer ?
#
loop_
_entity_poly.entity_id
_entity_poly.type
_entity_poly.pdbx_seq_one_letter_code
_entity_poly.pdbx_strand_id
1 'polypeptide(L)'
;MSTSPASTATVGPVRESDRIVSLDVLRGFALLGILTMNIGAFSMPSATYFDPTAWGEITGLNGWVWRVTHVLADLKFMAIFSMLFGAGIVLMWQRADASGRPATGVHHRRMFWLIVFGLLHAHLLWYGDILYWYGMTGLVVYWFR
;
A
#
# COMPACT_ATOMS: atom_id res chain seq x y z
N MET A 1 7.13 -53.19 9.27
CA MET A 1 7.37 -51.83 9.82
C MET A 1 7.22 -50.86 8.66
N SER A 2 6.02 -50.30 8.45
CA SER A 2 5.75 -49.37 7.34
C SER A 2 5.89 -47.95 7.87
N THR A 3 6.94 -47.25 7.48
CA THR A 3 7.13 -45.83 7.81
C THR A 3 6.29 -45.00 6.86
N SER A 4 5.18 -44.44 7.34
CA SER A 4 4.42 -43.41 6.62
C SER A 4 5.34 -42.23 6.30
N PRO A 5 5.42 -41.76 5.04
CA PRO A 5 6.21 -40.59 4.71
C PRO A 5 5.56 -39.35 5.34
N ALA A 6 6.38 -38.57 6.04
CA ALA A 6 5.97 -37.28 6.60
C ALA A 6 5.49 -36.36 5.47
N SER A 7 4.25 -35.89 5.57
CA SER A 7 3.65 -34.93 4.64
C SER A 7 4.48 -33.64 4.64
N THR A 8 5.30 -33.46 3.61
CA THR A 8 6.01 -32.21 3.33
C THR A 8 4.96 -31.17 2.96
N ALA A 9 4.49 -30.42 3.96
CA ALA A 9 3.53 -29.35 3.77
C ALA A 9 4.14 -28.24 2.90
N THR A 10 3.87 -28.31 1.60
CA THR A 10 4.31 -27.36 0.57
C THR A 10 3.99 -25.92 1.01
N VAL A 11 4.95 -25.00 0.83
CA VAL A 11 4.75 -23.56 1.03
C VAL A 11 3.82 -23.07 -0.08
N GLY A 12 2.52 -23.13 0.19
CA GLY A 12 1.47 -22.72 -0.75
C GLY A 12 0.97 -21.29 -0.45
N PRO A 13 0.45 -20.59 -1.48
CA PRO A 13 -0.21 -19.30 -1.28
C PRO A 13 -1.39 -19.41 -0.30
N VAL A 14 -1.72 -18.30 0.36
CA VAL A 14 -2.87 -18.21 1.28
C VAL A 14 -4.12 -18.70 0.56
N ARG A 15 -4.76 -19.73 1.15
CA ARG A 15 -6.03 -20.28 0.68
C ARG A 15 -7.10 -19.20 0.71
N GLU A 16 -7.99 -19.20 -0.27
CA GLU A 16 -9.05 -18.20 -0.41
C GLU A 16 -9.95 -18.14 0.82
N SER A 17 -10.22 -19.30 1.45
CA SER A 17 -10.94 -19.43 2.72
C SER A 17 -10.31 -18.70 3.89
N ASP A 18 -8.98 -18.51 3.85
CA ASP A 18 -8.23 -17.87 4.92
C ASP A 18 -8.05 -16.36 4.65
N ARG A 19 -8.68 -15.80 3.61
CA ARG A 19 -8.56 -14.36 3.28
C ARG A 19 -9.63 -13.55 3.99
N ILE A 20 -9.22 -12.39 4.50
CA ILE A 20 -10.14 -11.42 5.07
C ILE A 20 -10.63 -10.53 3.92
N VAL A 21 -11.75 -10.91 3.31
CA VAL A 21 -12.32 -10.24 2.12
C VAL A 21 -12.52 -8.74 2.36
N SER A 22 -12.98 -8.36 3.55
CA SER A 22 -13.17 -6.94 3.91
C SER A 22 -11.86 -6.13 3.84
N LEU A 23 -10.74 -6.75 4.21
CA LEU A 23 -9.43 -6.10 4.16
C LEU A 23 -8.95 -5.94 2.71
N ASP A 24 -9.19 -6.93 1.86
CA ASP A 24 -8.84 -6.87 0.44
C ASP A 24 -9.68 -5.83 -0.31
N VAL A 25 -10.99 -5.76 -0.03
CA VAL A 25 -11.89 -4.73 -0.59
C VAL A 25 -11.45 -3.33 -0.17
N LEU A 26 -11.12 -3.13 1.11
CA LEU A 26 -10.72 -1.82 1.60
C LEU A 26 -9.36 -1.37 1.04
N ARG A 27 -8.44 -2.31 0.75
CA ARG A 27 -7.20 -2.00 0.00
C ARG A 27 -7.50 -1.54 -1.42
N GLY A 28 -8.38 -2.26 -2.13
CA GLY A 28 -8.81 -1.88 -3.48
C GLY A 28 -9.46 -0.50 -3.50
N PHE A 29 -10.35 -0.22 -2.54
CA PHE A 29 -10.99 1.08 -2.40
C PHE A 29 -9.98 2.20 -2.12
N ALA A 30 -9.01 1.96 -1.23
CA ALA A 30 -7.95 2.93 -0.96
C ALA A 30 -7.07 3.21 -2.20
N LEU A 31 -6.76 2.18 -2.99
CA LEU A 31 -6.02 2.32 -4.25
C LEU A 31 -6.79 3.17 -5.28
N LEU A 32 -8.11 3.01 -5.39
CA LEU A 32 -8.94 3.85 -6.28
C LEU A 32 -8.93 5.32 -5.86
N GLY A 33 -8.93 5.59 -4.55
CA GLY A 33 -8.76 6.94 -4.02
C GLY A 33 -7.39 7.53 -4.36
N ILE A 34 -6.31 6.78 -4.16
CA ILE A 34 -4.95 7.19 -4.53
C ILE A 34 -4.81 7.45 -6.04
N LEU A 35 -5.48 6.64 -6.88
CA LEU A 35 -5.53 6.85 -8.32
C LEU A 35 -6.14 8.21 -8.67
N THR A 36 -7.27 8.54 -8.03
CA THR A 36 -7.97 9.83 -8.26
C THR A 36 -7.08 11.02 -7.92
N MET A 37 -6.31 10.93 -6.83
CA MET A 37 -5.33 11.95 -6.46
C MET A 37 -4.20 12.09 -7.47
N ASN A 38 -3.65 10.96 -7.95
CA ASN A 38 -2.59 10.97 -8.94
C ASN A 38 -3.04 11.58 -10.27
N ILE A 39 -4.28 11.32 -10.71
CA ILE A 39 -4.84 11.96 -11.91
C ILE A 39 -4.81 13.49 -11.76
N GLY A 40 -5.20 14.02 -10.61
CA GLY A 40 -5.10 15.45 -10.32
C GLY A 40 -3.66 15.97 -10.36
N ALA A 41 -2.74 15.24 -9.72
CA ALA A 41 -1.33 15.60 -9.64
C ALA A 41 -0.60 15.59 -11.00
N PHE A 42 -1.00 14.70 -11.93
CA PHE A 42 -0.43 14.63 -13.28
C PHE A 42 -1.12 15.55 -14.29
N SER A 43 -2.36 15.97 -14.03
CA SER A 43 -3.14 16.82 -14.94
C SER A 43 -2.77 18.30 -14.85
N MET A 44 -2.25 18.76 -13.70
CA MET A 44 -1.95 20.17 -13.47
C MET A 44 -0.49 20.39 -13.04
N PRO A 45 0.12 21.56 -13.33
CA PRO A 45 1.48 21.85 -12.87
C PRO A 45 1.58 21.80 -11.34
N SER A 46 2.67 21.27 -10.80
CA SER A 46 2.87 21.08 -9.35
C SER A 46 2.63 22.33 -8.49
N ALA A 47 2.81 23.52 -9.06
CA ALA A 47 2.50 24.81 -8.42
C ALA A 47 1.00 24.97 -8.08
N THR A 48 0.09 24.42 -8.88
CA THR A 48 -1.37 24.46 -8.62
C THR A 48 -1.82 23.56 -7.47
N TYR A 49 -0.97 22.63 -7.05
CA TYR A 49 -1.28 21.74 -5.92
C TYR A 49 -1.23 22.51 -4.60
N PHE A 50 -0.40 23.55 -4.51
CA PHE A 50 -0.25 24.41 -3.33
C PHE A 50 -0.89 25.79 -3.51
N ASP A 51 -0.94 26.31 -4.74
CA ASP A 51 -1.56 27.59 -5.06
C ASP A 51 -2.55 27.44 -6.22
N PRO A 52 -3.86 27.30 -5.94
CA PRO A 52 -4.88 27.14 -6.98
C PRO A 52 -4.94 28.33 -7.94
N THR A 53 -4.42 29.51 -7.58
CA THR A 53 -4.38 30.68 -8.47
C THR A 53 -3.22 30.68 -9.48
N ALA A 54 -2.27 29.74 -9.38
CA ALA A 54 -1.10 29.68 -10.25
C ALA A 54 -1.37 29.31 -11.72
N TRP A 55 -2.61 28.92 -12.08
CA TRP A 55 -3.00 28.51 -13.44
C TRP A 55 -4.35 29.08 -13.89
N GLY A 56 -4.83 30.12 -13.20
CA GLY A 56 -6.09 30.82 -13.47
C GLY A 56 -7.00 30.90 -12.24
N GLU A 57 -7.98 31.81 -12.26
CA GLU A 57 -8.99 31.90 -11.20
C GLU A 57 -9.88 30.65 -11.20
N ILE A 58 -9.76 29.81 -10.16
CA ILE A 58 -10.67 28.67 -9.97
C ILE A 58 -12.00 29.19 -9.39
N THR A 59 -12.85 29.77 -10.24
CA THR A 59 -14.20 30.24 -9.86
C THR A 59 -15.28 29.20 -10.18
N GLY A 60 -16.33 29.13 -9.34
CA GLY A 60 -17.50 28.28 -9.55
C GLY A 60 -17.34 26.81 -9.15
N LEU A 61 -17.86 25.90 -10.00
CA LEU A 61 -17.93 24.46 -9.75
C LEU A 61 -16.54 23.81 -9.64
N ASN A 62 -15.56 24.29 -10.40
CA ASN A 62 -14.17 23.81 -10.35
C ASN A 62 -13.52 24.05 -8.98
N GLY A 63 -13.83 25.16 -8.30
CA GLY A 63 -13.29 25.47 -6.98
C GLY A 63 -13.90 24.59 -5.88
N TRP A 64 -15.16 24.19 -6.06
CA TRP A 64 -15.82 23.22 -5.18
C TRP A 64 -15.29 21.81 -5.38
N VAL A 65 -15.10 21.37 -6.63
CA VAL A 65 -14.48 20.07 -6.93
C VAL A 65 -13.08 20.02 -6.35
N TRP A 66 -12.24 21.05 -6.60
CA TRP A 66 -10.89 21.12 -6.02
C TRP A 66 -10.93 21.07 -4.49
N ARG A 67 -11.77 21.87 -3.82
CA ARG A 67 -11.90 21.84 -2.35
C ARG A 67 -12.40 20.49 -1.81
N VAL A 68 -13.38 19.87 -2.45
CA VAL A 68 -13.92 18.57 -2.00
C VAL A 68 -12.87 17.48 -2.18
N THR A 69 -12.19 17.44 -3.32
CA THR A 69 -11.12 16.45 -3.55
C THR A 69 -9.92 16.70 -2.65
N HIS A 70 -9.52 17.94 -2.44
CA HIS A 70 -8.42 18.30 -1.55
C HIS A 70 -8.74 18.03 -0.07
N VAL A 71 -9.97 18.33 0.37
CA VAL A 71 -10.37 18.11 1.78
C VAL A 71 -10.71 16.65 2.06
N LEU A 72 -11.35 15.93 1.14
CA LEU A 72 -11.80 14.55 1.36
C LEU A 72 -10.79 13.49 0.90
N ALA A 73 -10.12 13.70 -0.23
CA ALA A 73 -9.25 12.69 -0.80
C ALA A 73 -7.79 12.89 -0.40
N ASP A 74 -7.33 14.14 -0.28
CA ASP A 74 -5.92 14.41 -0.05
C ASP A 74 -5.44 13.78 1.26
N LEU A 75 -4.43 12.91 1.12
CA LEU A 75 -3.79 12.10 2.16
C LEU A 75 -4.68 11.10 2.92
N LYS A 76 -6.03 11.22 2.91
CA LYS A 76 -6.89 10.29 3.67
C LYS A 76 -6.85 8.87 3.11
N PHE A 77 -6.89 8.72 1.80
CA PHE A 77 -6.79 7.40 1.18
C PHE A 77 -5.41 6.78 1.38
N MET A 78 -4.34 7.59 1.37
CA MET A 78 -3.00 7.15 1.78
C MET A 78 -2.97 6.72 3.25
N ALA A 79 -3.64 7.44 4.15
CA ALA A 79 -3.72 7.09 5.57
C ALA A 79 -4.45 5.74 5.77
N ILE A 80 -5.59 5.52 5.10
CA ILE A 80 -6.32 4.25 5.14
C ILE A 80 -5.45 3.12 4.60
N PHE A 81 -4.82 3.32 3.43
CA PHE A 81 -3.91 2.35 2.85
C PHE A 81 -2.74 2.03 3.79
N SER A 82 -2.20 3.04 4.48
CA SER A 82 -1.12 2.90 5.44
C SER A 82 -1.50 2.03 6.63
N MET A 83 -2.65 2.28 7.24
CA MET A 83 -3.16 1.47 8.35
C MET A 83 -3.39 0.02 7.90
N LEU A 84 -3.92 -0.18 6.70
CA LEU A 84 -4.17 -1.51 6.12
C LEU A 84 -2.91 -2.27 5.72
N PHE A 85 -1.86 -1.54 5.36
CA PHE A 85 -0.54 -2.10 5.12
C PHE A 85 0.05 -2.61 6.44
N GLY A 86 0.04 -1.77 7.50
CA GLY A 86 0.50 -2.14 8.84
C GLY A 86 -0.27 -3.33 9.42
N ALA A 87 -1.61 -3.30 9.37
CA ALA A 87 -2.46 -4.42 9.79
C ALA A 87 -2.15 -5.70 8.99
N GLY A 88 -1.81 -5.56 7.71
CA GLY A 88 -1.38 -6.67 6.86
C GLY A 88 -0.08 -7.34 7.30
N ILE A 89 0.87 -6.57 7.84
CA ILE A 89 2.12 -7.11 8.41
C ILE A 89 1.82 -7.88 9.69
N VAL A 90 1.00 -7.32 10.59
CA VAL A 90 0.60 -7.98 11.85
C VAL A 90 -0.14 -9.29 11.57
N LEU A 91 -1.10 -9.28 10.65
CA LEU A 91 -1.85 -10.48 10.28
C LEU A 91 -0.96 -11.57 9.66
N MET A 92 0.05 -11.17 8.87
CA MET A 92 1.03 -12.10 8.31
C MET A 92 1.85 -12.77 9.42
N TRP A 93 2.23 -12.02 10.45
CA TRP A 93 2.95 -12.56 11.59
C TRP A 93 2.10 -13.51 12.42
N GLN A 94 0.86 -13.11 12.79
CA GLN A 94 -0.06 -13.96 13.56
C GLN A 94 -0.29 -15.33 12.88
N ARG A 95 -0.38 -15.35 11.54
CA ARG A 95 -0.53 -16.60 10.79
C ARG A 95 0.73 -17.45 10.78
N ALA A 96 1.89 -16.82 10.67
CA ALA A 96 3.16 -17.54 10.69
C ALA A 96 3.42 -18.17 12.06
N ASP A 97 3.07 -17.46 13.13
CA ASP A 97 3.13 -17.96 14.51
C ASP A 97 2.16 -19.15 14.71
N ALA A 98 0.89 -18.99 14.30
CA ALA A 98 -0.11 -20.06 14.37
C ALA A 98 0.22 -21.30 13.52
N SER A 99 1.04 -21.17 12.47
CA SER A 99 1.45 -22.28 11.60
C SER A 99 2.84 -22.82 11.90
N GLY A 100 3.54 -22.29 12.92
CA GLY A 100 4.90 -22.70 13.29
C GLY A 100 5.95 -22.47 12.19
N ARG A 101 5.68 -21.55 11.25
CA ARG A 101 6.51 -21.30 10.06
C ARG A 101 7.28 -20.00 10.20
N PRO A 102 8.53 -19.91 9.72
CA PRO A 102 9.28 -18.67 9.76
C PRO A 102 8.66 -17.63 8.81
N ALA A 103 7.95 -16.64 9.37
CA ALA A 103 7.39 -15.49 8.64
C ALA A 103 8.46 -14.60 7.99
N THR A 104 9.70 -14.74 8.47
CA THR A 104 10.80 -13.80 8.31
C THR A 104 11.24 -13.69 6.86
N GLY A 105 11.40 -14.83 6.18
CA GLY A 105 11.81 -14.86 4.77
C GLY A 105 10.74 -14.31 3.81
N VAL A 106 9.46 -14.56 4.11
CA VAL A 106 8.34 -14.05 3.29
C VAL A 106 8.20 -12.53 3.46
N HIS A 107 8.29 -12.04 4.69
CA HIS A 107 8.24 -10.61 4.99
C HIS A 107 9.37 -9.85 4.32
N HIS A 108 10.62 -10.29 4.49
CA HIS A 108 11.78 -9.64 3.88
C HIS A 108 11.72 -9.64 2.35
N ARG A 109 11.35 -10.76 1.72
CA ARG A 109 11.21 -10.82 0.26
C ARG A 109 10.14 -9.86 -0.23
N ARG A 110 9.01 -9.76 0.46
CA ARG A 110 7.93 -8.83 0.12
C ARG A 110 8.36 -7.37 0.24
N MET A 111 9.02 -7.01 1.35
CA MET A 111 9.52 -5.65 1.56
C MET A 111 10.62 -5.29 0.56
N PHE A 112 11.51 -6.23 0.25
CA PHE A 112 12.54 -6.04 -0.78
C PHE A 112 11.92 -5.70 -2.14
N TRP A 113 10.92 -6.47 -2.60
CA TRP A 113 10.26 -6.18 -3.87
C TRP A 113 9.52 -4.84 -3.84
N LEU A 114 8.89 -4.47 -2.72
CA LEU A 114 8.27 -3.15 -2.59
C LEU A 114 9.28 -2.01 -2.73
N ILE A 115 10.46 -2.15 -2.12
CA ILE A 115 11.54 -1.16 -2.24
C ILE A 115 12.08 -1.11 -3.67
N VAL A 116 12.31 -2.26 -4.30
CA VAL A 116 12.82 -2.32 -5.68
C VAL A 116 11.83 -1.68 -6.65
N PHE A 117 10.55 -2.05 -6.58
CA PHE A 117 9.51 -1.42 -7.40
C PHE A 117 9.37 0.06 -7.09
N GLY A 118 9.45 0.45 -5.83
CA GLY A 118 9.39 1.86 -5.44
C GLY A 118 10.57 2.68 -5.97
N LEU A 119 11.80 2.14 -5.94
CA LEU A 119 12.98 2.78 -6.51
C LEU A 119 12.87 2.92 -8.02
N LEU A 120 12.44 1.85 -8.71
CA LEU A 120 12.22 1.88 -10.14
C LEU A 120 11.15 2.92 -10.50
N HIS A 121 10.03 2.92 -9.79
CA HIS A 121 8.94 3.88 -10.03
C HIS A 121 9.38 5.32 -9.73
N ALA A 122 10.08 5.55 -8.62
CA ALA A 122 10.61 6.86 -8.23
C ALA A 122 11.58 7.45 -9.27
N HIS A 123 12.39 6.61 -9.91
CA HIS A 123 13.42 7.04 -10.85
C HIS A 123 12.97 7.06 -12.31
N LEU A 124 12.07 6.15 -12.72
CA LEU A 124 11.62 6.00 -14.11
C LEU A 124 10.32 6.76 -14.41
N LEU A 125 9.44 6.92 -13.42
CA LEU A 125 8.07 7.41 -13.65
C LEU A 125 7.79 8.72 -12.92
N TRP A 126 7.95 8.74 -11.59
CA TRP A 126 7.55 9.91 -10.80
C TRP A 126 8.12 9.91 -9.37
N TYR A 127 8.55 11.09 -8.89
CA TYR A 127 9.15 11.30 -7.56
C TYR A 127 8.24 10.95 -6.36
N GLY A 128 6.92 10.97 -6.50
CA GLY A 128 5.98 10.74 -5.39
C GLY A 128 5.70 9.28 -5.05
N ASP A 129 6.70 8.40 -5.17
CA ASP A 129 6.52 6.98 -4.93
C ASP A 129 6.24 6.66 -3.45
N ILE A 130 5.12 5.99 -3.23
CA ILE A 130 4.66 5.56 -1.91
C ILE A 130 5.35 4.24 -1.50
N LEU A 131 5.55 3.32 -2.45
CA LEU A 131 5.98 1.93 -2.22
C LEU A 131 7.33 1.85 -1.51
N TYR A 132 8.29 2.70 -1.88
CA TYR A 132 9.60 2.77 -1.26
C TYR A 132 9.49 3.02 0.24
N TRP A 133 8.70 4.02 0.65
CA TRP A 133 8.51 4.36 2.06
C TRP A 133 7.79 3.25 2.84
N TYR A 134 6.81 2.57 2.25
CA TYR A 134 6.18 1.41 2.90
C TYR A 134 7.11 0.22 3.04
N GLY A 135 7.93 -0.06 2.01
CA GLY A 135 8.93 -1.11 2.09
C GLY A 135 9.95 -0.83 3.20
N MET A 136 10.43 0.41 3.29
CA MET A 136 11.38 0.83 4.33
C MET A 136 10.77 0.74 5.73
N THR A 137 9.57 1.30 5.93
CA THR A 137 8.88 1.23 7.24
C THR A 137 8.53 -0.22 7.61
N GLY A 138 8.14 -1.05 6.65
CA GLY A 138 7.89 -2.47 6.87
C GLY A 138 9.13 -3.26 7.28
N LEU A 139 10.32 -2.89 6.80
CA LEU A 139 11.58 -3.42 7.30
C LEU A 139 11.87 -2.96 8.73
N VAL A 140 11.68 -1.68 9.03
CA VAL A 140 11.92 -1.12 10.37
C VAL A 140 10.99 -1.73 11.41
N VAL A 141 9.69 -1.86 11.11
CA VAL A 141 8.71 -2.47 12.04
C VAL A 141 9.11 -3.90 12.43
N TYR A 142 9.75 -4.64 11.53
CA TYR A 142 10.21 -5.99 11.83
C TYR A 142 11.32 -6.04 12.90
N TRP A 143 12.09 -4.97 13.07
CA TRP A 143 13.08 -4.86 14.15
C TRP A 143 12.47 -4.63 15.53
N PHE A 144 11.22 -4.16 15.59
CA PHE A 144 10.49 -3.94 16.85
C PHE A 144 9.64 -5.14 17.28
N ARG A 145 9.80 -6.31 16.63
CA ARG A 145 9.12 -7.55 17.04
C ARG A 145 9.81 -8.23 18.22
#